data_AF-A0A948V7F7-F1
#
_entry.id   AF-A0A948V7F7-F1
#
_cell.length_a   1.000
_cell.length_b   1.000
_cell.length_c   1.000
_cell.angle_alpha   90.00
_cell.angle_beta   90.00
_cell.angle_gamma   90.00
#
_symmetry.space_group_name_H-M   'P 1'
#
loop_
_entity.id
_entity.type
_entity.pdbx_description
1 polymer ?
#
loop_
_entity_poly.entity_id
_entity_poly.type
_entity_poly.pdbx_seq_one_letter_code
_entity_poly.pdbx_strand_id
1 'polypeptide(L)' 'RIKMFRLVEKMAMESADTISDIHGGGSPEAHRVTIFRESDIESKKRAARRLAGIVDGK' A
#
# COMPACT_ATOMS: atom_id res chain seq x y z
N ARG A 1 -1.47 -34.90 -15.60
CA ARG A 1 -2.13 -33.64 -16.08
C ARG A 1 -3.23 -33.17 -15.14
N ILE A 2 -4.30 -33.95 -14.90
CA ILE A 2 -5.45 -33.54 -14.07
C ILE A 2 -5.03 -33.07 -12.65
N LYS A 3 -4.09 -33.76 -12.00
CA LYS A 3 -3.60 -33.38 -10.66
C LYS A 3 -2.94 -32.00 -10.62
N MET A 4 -2.22 -31.61 -11.68
CA MET A 4 -1.58 -30.30 -11.76
C MET A 4 -2.60 -29.19 -11.99
N PHE A 5 -3.61 -29.44 -12.84
CA PHE A 5 -4.69 -28.47 -13.03
C PHE A 5 -5.51 -28.25 -11.75
N ARG A 6 -5.78 -29.31 -10.98
CA ARG A 6 -6.43 -29.18 -9.67
C ARG A 6 -5.57 -28.44 -8.64
N LEU A 7 -4.26 -28.64 -8.65
CA LEU A 7 -3.36 -27.88 -7.76
C LEU A 7 -3.42 -26.38 -8.08
N VAL A 8 -3.36 -26.02 -9.36
CA VAL A 8 -3.47 -24.62 -9.81
C VAL A 8 -4.83 -24.02 -9.43
N GLU A 9 -5.92 -24.75 -9.64
CA GLU A 9 -7.28 -24.36 -9.23
C GLU A 9 -7.35 -24.08 -7.73
N LYS A 10 -6.80 -24.97 -6.90
CA LYS A 10 -6.76 -24.78 -5.44
C LYS A 10 -5.95 -23.57 -5.00
N MET A 11 -4.80 -23.33 -5.62
CA MET A 11 -3.96 -22.18 -5.28
C MET A 11 -4.57 -20.85 -5.74
N ALA A 12 -5.25 -20.83 -6.88
CA ALA A 12 -5.75 -19.60 -7.48
C ALA A 12 -7.17 -19.22 -7.02
N MET A 13 -8.04 -20.20 -6.73
CA MET A 13 -9.47 -19.96 -6.49
C MET A 13 -9.94 -20.36 -5.09
N GLU A 14 -9.26 -21.30 -4.44
CA GLU A 14 -9.64 -21.77 -3.09
C GLU A 14 -8.69 -21.28 -1.99
N SER A 15 -7.53 -20.72 -2.34
CA SER A 15 -6.52 -20.37 -1.34
C SER A 15 -6.97 -19.16 -0.53
N ALA A 16 -7.03 -19.39 0.79
CA ALA A 16 -7.16 -18.34 1.79
C ALA A 16 -5.99 -17.34 1.73
N ASP A 17 -4.92 -17.64 0.98
CA ASP A 17 -3.78 -16.75 0.74
C ASP A 17 -4.21 -15.45 0.06
N THR A 18 -5.15 -15.46 -0.89
CA THR A 18 -5.64 -14.19 -1.48
C THR A 18 -6.36 -13.31 -0.46
N ILE A 19 -7.10 -13.92 0.46
CA ILE A 19 -7.81 -13.21 1.53
C ILE A 19 -6.82 -12.79 2.62
N SER A 20 -5.87 -13.65 2.96
CA SER A 20 -4.81 -13.41 3.94
C SER A 20 -3.79 -12.37 3.46
N ASP A 21 -3.47 -12.30 2.17
CA ASP A 21 -2.58 -11.28 1.63
C ASP A 21 -3.25 -9.90 1.64
N ILE A 22 -4.58 -9.86 1.47
CA ILE A 22 -5.36 -8.61 1.53
C ILE A 22 -5.65 -8.17 2.98
N HIS A 23 -5.78 -9.09 3.93
CA HIS A 23 -6.25 -8.78 5.30
C HIS A 23 -5.28 -9.16 6.42
N GLY A 24 -4.28 -10.00 6.17
CA GLY A 24 -3.34 -10.57 7.14
C GLY A 24 -2.36 -9.56 7.75
N GLY A 25 -2.31 -8.34 7.20
CA GLY A 25 -1.63 -7.18 7.79
C GLY A 25 -2.55 -5.99 8.03
N GLY A 26 -3.87 -6.17 7.91
CA GLY A 26 -4.85 -5.10 7.76
C GLY A 26 -5.18 -4.82 6.28
N SER A 27 -6.31 -4.18 6.02
CA SER A 27 -6.74 -3.85 4.66
C SER A 27 -5.76 -2.88 3.97
N PRO A 28 -5.74 -2.80 2.64
CA PRO A 28 -4.93 -1.80 1.93
C PRO A 28 -5.19 -0.37 2.42
N GLU A 29 -6.42 -0.07 2.83
CA GLU A 29 -6.78 1.23 3.38
C GLU A 29 -6.15 1.49 4.76
N ALA A 30 -6.02 0.46 5.60
CA ALA A 30 -5.30 0.58 6.87
C ALA A 30 -3.82 0.94 6.63
N HIS A 31 -3.17 0.31 5.66
CA HIS A 31 -1.79 0.66 5.29
C HIS A 31 -1.67 2.07 4.72
N ARG A 32 -2.59 2.49 3.84
CA ARG A 32 -2.61 3.87 3.30
C ARG A 32 -2.69 4.91 4.41
N VAL A 33 -3.55 4.68 5.40
CA VAL A 33 -3.70 5.58 6.55
C VAL A 33 -2.43 5.62 7.40
N THR A 34 -1.82 4.47 7.70
CA THR A 34 -0.57 4.41 8.48
C THR A 34 0.56 5.12 7.75
N ILE A 35 0.78 4.84 6.47
CA ILE A 35 1.80 5.51 5.65
C ILE A 35 1.58 7.02 5.62
N PHE A 36 0.33 7.46 5.46
CA PHE A 36 0.00 8.88 5.45
C PHE A 36 0.31 9.55 6.81
N ARG A 37 -0.02 8.88 7.92
CA ARG A 37 0.25 9.38 9.28
C ARG A 37 1.74 9.45 9.60
N GLU A 38 2.52 8.48 9.17
CA GLU A 38 3.96 8.41 9.42
C GLU A 38 4.78 9.26 8.42
N SER A 39 4.20 9.60 7.27
CA SER A 39 4.84 10.48 6.30
C SER A 39 4.97 11.91 6.83
N ASP A 40 6.20 12.42 6.90
CA ASP A 40 6.44 13.85 7.15
C ASP A 40 6.08 14.69 5.91
N ILE A 41 4.79 14.98 5.77
CA ILE A 41 4.24 15.78 4.68
C ILE A 41 4.72 17.23 4.76
N GLU A 42 4.94 17.78 5.95
CA GLU A 42 5.34 19.19 6.10
C GLU A 42 6.77 19.42 5.64
N SER A 43 7.70 18.50 5.93
CA SER A 43 9.05 18.55 5.37
C SER A 43 9.03 18.48 3.84
N LYS A 44 8.24 17.57 3.26
CA LYS A 44 8.07 17.46 1.80
C LYS A 44 7.50 18.74 1.20
N LYS A 45 6.51 19.38 1.84
CA LYS A 45 5.97 20.68 1.41
C LYS A 45 7.02 21.79 1.46
N ARG A 46 7.78 21.90 2.55
CA ARG A 46 8.86 22.90 2.67
C ARG A 46 9.93 22.71 1.58
N ALA A 47 10.34 21.46 1.33
CA ALA A 47 11.28 21.14 0.26
C ALA A 47 10.74 21.54 -1.11
N ALA A 48 9.48 21.21 -1.41
CA ALA A 48 8.83 21.59 -2.66
C ALA A 48 8.71 23.12 -2.82
N ARG A 49 8.30 23.83 -1.77
CA ARG A 49 8.24 25.31 -1.75
C ARG A 49 9.60 25.95 -2.01
N ARG A 50 10.66 25.44 -1.35
CA ARG A 50 12.04 25.88 -1.58
C ARG A 50 12.47 25.71 -3.03
N LEU A 51 12.20 24.56 -3.63
CA LEU A 51 12.53 24.30 -5.04
C LEU A 51 11.73 25.19 -6.00
N ALA A 52 10.48 25.50 -5.66
CA ALA A 52 9.62 26.38 -6.44
C ALA A 52 9.91 27.88 -6.23
N GLY A 53 10.86 28.25 -5.35
CA GLY A 53 11.14 29.64 -5.02
C GLY A 53 10.02 30.34 -4.23
N ILE A 54 9.09 29.58 -3.65
CA ILE A 54 8.00 30.11 -2.83
C ILE A 54 8.56 30.35 -1.43
N VAL A 55 8.71 31.63 -1.07
CA VAL A 55 9.03 32.05 0.30
C VAL A 55 7.72 32.05 1.08
N ASP A 56 7.66 31.33 2.21
CA ASP A 56 6.50 31.37 3.09
C ASP A 56 6.29 32.85 3.49
N GLY A 57 5.17 33.42 3.04
CA GLY A 57 4.85 34.83 3.21
C GLY A 57 4.76 35.20 4.69
N LYS A 58 5.21 36.43 5.01
CA LYS A 58 4.81 37.10 6.25
C LYS A 58 3.30 37.22 6.35
#